data_AF-M5C0X0-F1
#
_entry.id   AF-M5C0X0-F1
#
_cell.length_a   1.000
_cell.length_b   1.000
_cell.length_c   1.000
_cell.angle_alpha   90.00
_cell.angle_beta   90.00
_cell.angle_gamma   90.00
#
_symmetry.space_group_name_H-M   'P 1'
#
loop_
_entity.id
_entity.type
_entity.pdbx_description
1 polymer ?
#
loop_
_entity_poly.entity_id
_entity_poly.type
_entity_poly.pdbx_seq_one_letter_code
_entity_poly.pdbx_strand_id
1 'polypeptide(L)'
;MVWIYGGGFYFGSTIYYPGDNLVQTSVELNKPVIYVSINYRTGIYGFPPGQEAVDAGALNLGIKDQRLALEWIQKNIGYFGGDPTKVTLFGNSAGAVSTTYQALYKGGNIGGVFRAMILESGSPSTTSQ
;
A
#
# COMPACT_ATOMS: atom_id res chain seq x y z
N MET A 1 -5.46 9.00 4.02
CA MET A 1 -5.43 7.57 4.34
C MET A 1 -5.21 6.80 3.04
N VAL A 2 -4.26 5.88 3.01
CA VAL A 2 -3.82 5.19 1.79
C VAL A 2 -4.16 3.70 1.91
N TRP A 3 -5.04 3.23 1.03
CA TRP A 3 -5.54 1.86 0.98
C TRP A 3 -4.69 0.96 0.07
N ILE A 4 -4.31 -0.20 0.61
CA ILE A 4 -3.68 -1.29 -0.14
C ILE A 4 -4.63 -2.49 -0.11
N TYR A 5 -5.15 -2.89 -1.27
CA TYR A 5 -6.09 -4.01 -1.35
C TYR A 5 -5.43 -5.37 -1.11
N GLY A 6 -6.24 -6.33 -0.66
CA GLY A 6 -5.91 -7.75 -0.57
C GLY A 6 -6.18 -8.51 -1.89
N GLY A 7 -6.07 -9.84 -1.83
CA GLY A 7 -6.18 -10.70 -3.01
C GLY A 7 -5.05 -11.73 -3.13
N GLY A 8 -4.43 -12.07 -1.99
CA GLY A 8 -3.39 -13.11 -1.90
C GLY A 8 -2.13 -12.82 -2.71
N PHE A 9 -1.92 -11.58 -3.17
CA PHE A 9 -0.91 -11.20 -4.16
C PHE A 9 -1.13 -11.72 -5.58
N TYR A 10 -2.24 -12.42 -5.87
CA TYR A 10 -2.54 -12.99 -7.18
C TYR A 10 -3.47 -12.09 -8.02
N PHE A 11 -4.41 -11.39 -7.36
CA PHE A 11 -5.40 -10.54 -8.01
C PHE A 11 -5.74 -9.34 -7.12
N GLY A 12 -6.57 -8.45 -7.63
CA GLY A 12 -7.10 -7.29 -6.91
C GLY A 12 -7.13 -6.06 -7.81
N SER A 13 -7.92 -5.07 -7.40
CA SER A 13 -8.00 -3.77 -8.07
C SER A 13 -8.61 -2.74 -7.14
N THR A 14 -8.20 -1.49 -7.30
CA THR A 14 -8.80 -0.36 -6.58
C THR A 14 -10.27 -0.14 -6.91
N ILE A 15 -10.76 -0.61 -8.07
CA ILE A 15 -12.16 -0.41 -8.49
C ILE A 15 -13.17 -1.02 -7.51
N TYR A 16 -12.76 -2.06 -6.78
CA TYR A 16 -13.61 -2.74 -5.79
C TYR A 16 -13.69 -2.01 -4.45
N TYR A 17 -12.93 -0.92 -4.27
CA TYR A 17 -12.80 -0.20 -3.00
C TYR A 17 -13.03 1.31 -3.21
N PRO A 18 -14.25 1.74 -3.56
CA PRO A 18 -14.60 3.15 -3.61
C PRO A 18 -14.49 3.78 -2.21
N GLY A 19 -13.96 5.00 -2.16
CA GLY A 19 -13.69 5.73 -0.91
C GLY A 19 -14.84 6.59 -0.40
N ASP A 20 -15.93 6.72 -1.16
CA ASP A 20 -16.97 7.73 -0.98
C ASP A 20 -17.59 7.68 0.43
N ASN A 21 -18.02 6.51 0.89
CA ASN A 21 -18.61 6.33 2.21
C ASN A 21 -17.61 6.68 3.34
N LEU A 22 -16.35 6.26 3.20
CA LEU A 22 -15.32 6.55 4.21
C LEU A 22 -15.05 8.06 4.30
N VAL A 23 -14.96 8.73 3.15
CA VAL A 23 -14.76 10.18 3.08
C VAL A 23 -15.97 10.90 3.66
N GLN A 24 -17.18 10.53 3.27
CA GLN A 24 -18.41 11.12 3.79
C GLN A 24 -18.50 11.00 5.31
N THR A 25 -18.34 9.80 5.86
CA THR A 25 -18.36 9.58 7.31
C THR A 25 -17.27 10.40 8.02
N SER A 26 -16.09 10.56 7.41
CA SER A 26 -15.02 11.38 7.99
C SER A 26 -15.41 12.86 8.13
N VAL A 27 -16.17 13.39 7.16
CA VAL A 27 -16.69 14.76 7.19
C VAL A 27 -17.76 14.90 8.27
N GLU A 28 -18.71 13.96 8.34
CA GLU A 28 -19.76 13.94 9.37
C GLU A 28 -19.19 13.90 10.79
N LEU A 29 -18.05 13.23 10.99
CA LEU A 29 -17.34 13.15 12.26
C LEU A 29 -16.42 14.37 12.55
N ASN A 30 -16.46 15.42 11.72
CA ASN A 30 -15.55 16.59 11.79
C ASN A 30 -14.06 16.19 11.78
N LYS A 31 -13.72 15.12 11.06
CA LYS A 31 -12.35 14.61 10.89
C LYS A 31 -12.10 14.29 9.41
N PRO A 32 -12.21 15.28 8.50
CA PRO A 32 -12.14 15.04 7.07
C PRO A 32 -10.81 14.38 6.68
N VAL A 33 -10.87 13.38 5.80
CA VAL A 33 -9.69 12.69 5.27
C VAL A 33 -9.69 12.68 3.75
N ILE A 34 -8.49 12.68 3.17
CA ILE A 34 -8.29 12.28 1.77
C ILE A 34 -8.12 10.76 1.72
N TYR A 35 -8.89 10.09 0.88
CA TYR A 35 -8.73 8.67 0.58
C TYR A 35 -7.92 8.50 -0.72
N VAL A 36 -6.90 7.63 -0.68
CA VAL A 36 -6.11 7.24 -1.85
C VAL A 36 -6.09 5.73 -1.91
N SER A 37 -6.47 5.12 -3.03
CA SER A 37 -6.30 3.68 -3.28
C SER A 37 -5.29 3.47 -4.40
N ILE A 38 -4.38 2.51 -4.22
CA ILE A 38 -3.28 2.28 -5.16
C ILE A 38 -3.40 0.90 -5.81
N ASN A 39 -3.16 0.84 -7.12
CA ASN A 39 -2.92 -0.42 -7.81
C ASN A 39 -1.45 -0.82 -7.69
N TYR A 40 -1.22 -2.13 -7.63
CA TYR A 40 0.10 -2.73 -7.70
C TYR A 40 0.03 -4.02 -8.54
N ARG A 41 1.13 -4.38 -9.20
CA ARG A 41 1.16 -5.61 -9.99
C ARG A 41 0.97 -6.83 -9.08
N THR A 42 0.14 -7.77 -9.53
CA THR A 42 -0.15 -9.04 -8.86
C THR A 42 0.23 -10.23 -9.74
N GLY A 43 0.18 -11.43 -9.18
CA GLY A 43 0.54 -12.68 -9.84
C GLY A 43 1.96 -12.64 -10.38
N ILE A 44 2.19 -13.31 -11.51
CA ILE A 44 3.52 -13.39 -12.13
C ILE A 44 4.08 -12.03 -12.57
N TYR A 45 3.21 -11.03 -12.80
CA TYR A 45 3.64 -9.68 -13.17
C TYR A 45 4.20 -8.88 -11.99
N GLY A 46 3.76 -9.19 -10.76
CA GLY A 46 4.22 -8.53 -9.54
C GLY A 46 5.23 -9.34 -8.74
N PHE A 47 5.15 -10.66 -8.85
CA PHE A 47 5.89 -11.62 -8.03
C PHE A 47 6.37 -12.80 -8.90
N PRO A 48 7.21 -12.56 -9.93
CA PRO A 48 7.77 -13.65 -10.71
C PRO A 48 8.72 -14.50 -9.83
N PRO A 49 8.61 -15.84 -9.86
CA PRO A 49 9.49 -16.73 -9.11
C PRO A 49 10.79 -17.03 -9.87
N GLY A 50 11.71 -17.73 -9.21
CA GLY A 50 12.88 -18.35 -9.86
C GLY A 50 14.15 -17.50 -9.89
N GLN A 51 15.25 -18.14 -10.28
CA GLN A 51 16.58 -17.52 -10.35
C GLN A 51 16.64 -16.46 -11.45
N GLU A 52 15.90 -16.63 -12.54
CA GLU A 52 15.80 -15.67 -13.62
C GLU A 52 15.24 -14.33 -13.12
N ALA A 53 14.25 -14.37 -12.23
CA ALA A 53 13.71 -13.17 -11.58
C ALA A 53 14.72 -12.54 -10.60
N VAL A 54 15.53 -13.35 -9.93
CA VAL A 54 16.64 -12.87 -9.07
C VAL A 54 17.68 -12.14 -9.93
N ASP A 55 18.17 -12.78 -10.98
CA ASP A 55 19.22 -12.27 -11.87
C ASP A 55 18.78 -10.99 -12.58
N ALA A 56 17.49 -10.90 -12.95
CA ALA A 56 16.90 -9.71 -13.53
C ALA A 56 16.57 -8.59 -12.50
N GLY A 57 16.76 -8.83 -11.19
CA GLY A 57 16.35 -7.89 -10.13
C GLY A 57 14.84 -7.67 -10.05
N ALA A 58 14.06 -8.61 -10.59
CA ALA A 58 12.63 -8.56 -10.79
C ALA A 58 11.81 -9.18 -9.63
N LEU A 59 12.43 -9.48 -8.50
CA LEU A 59 11.69 -9.90 -7.30
C LEU A 59 10.87 -8.75 -6.70
N ASN A 60 9.71 -9.09 -6.14
CA ASN A 60 8.85 -8.20 -5.35
C ASN A 60 8.44 -6.90 -6.07
N LEU A 61 8.19 -6.97 -7.37
CA LEU A 61 7.75 -5.82 -8.18
C LEU A 61 6.46 -5.20 -7.65
N GLY A 62 5.49 -6.01 -7.19
CA GLY A 62 4.26 -5.50 -6.58
C GLY A 62 4.52 -4.66 -5.31
N ILE A 63 5.47 -5.07 -4.47
CA ILE A 63 5.86 -4.29 -3.27
C ILE A 63 6.60 -3.01 -3.66
N LYS A 64 7.43 -3.07 -4.72
CA LYS A 64 8.11 -1.89 -5.29
C LYS A 64 7.12 -0.89 -5.88
N ASP A 65 6.04 -1.36 -6.52
CA ASP A 65 4.97 -0.49 -7.03
C ASP A 65 4.28 0.27 -5.89
N GLN A 66 3.93 -0.44 -4.81
CA GLN A 66 3.36 0.19 -3.62
C GLN A 66 4.30 1.25 -3.03
N ARG A 67 5.61 0.94 -2.97
CA ARG A 67 6.62 1.90 -2.48
C ARG A 67 6.68 3.14 -3.37
N LEU A 68 6.73 2.95 -4.68
CA LEU A 68 6.73 4.06 -5.65
C LEU A 68 5.47 4.93 -5.52
N ALA A 69 4.31 4.31 -5.32
CA ALA A 69 3.07 5.03 -5.09
C ALA A 69 3.11 5.85 -3.79
N LEU A 70 3.70 5.33 -2.71
CA LEU A 70 3.87 6.09 -1.46
C LEU A 70 4.81 7.28 -1.62
N GLU A 71 5.89 7.13 -2.38
CA GLU A 71 6.80 8.23 -2.71
C GLU A 71 6.13 9.27 -3.61
N TRP A 72 5.26 8.84 -4.52
CA TRP A 72 4.43 9.74 -5.30
C TRP A 72 3.46 10.51 -4.40
N ILE A 73 2.77 9.84 -3.47
CA ILE A 73 1.86 10.47 -2.51
C ILE A 73 2.62 11.52 -1.70
N GLN A 74 3.80 11.19 -1.16
CA GLN A 74 4.62 12.15 -0.42
C GLN A 74 4.96 13.41 -1.23
N LYS A 75 5.29 13.25 -2.51
CA LYS A 75 5.65 14.37 -3.40
C LYS A 75 4.46 15.19 -3.86
N ASN A 76 3.27 14.59 -3.96
CA ASN A 76 2.17 15.18 -4.72
C ASN A 76 0.89 15.42 -3.92
N ILE A 77 0.66 14.75 -2.78
CA ILE A 77 -0.65 14.81 -2.11
C ILE A 77 -1.00 16.21 -1.59
N GLY A 78 0.01 17.06 -1.37
CA GLY A 78 -0.19 18.48 -1.05
C GLY A 78 -1.02 19.23 -2.09
N TYR A 79 -0.86 18.92 -3.38
CA TYR A 79 -1.64 19.53 -4.45
C TYR A 79 -3.12 19.14 -4.43
N PHE A 80 -3.47 18.06 -3.73
CA PHE A 80 -4.84 17.60 -3.54
C PHE A 80 -5.43 18.04 -2.18
N GLY A 81 -4.70 18.88 -1.43
CA GLY A 81 -5.10 19.33 -0.08
C GLY A 81 -4.71 18.38 1.05
N GLY A 82 -3.86 17.39 0.79
CA GLY A 82 -3.40 16.43 1.78
C GLY A 82 -2.17 16.90 2.55
N ASP A 83 -2.05 16.45 3.79
CA ASP A 83 -0.85 16.66 4.60
C ASP A 83 0.09 15.44 4.48
N PRO A 84 1.24 15.57 3.78
CA PRO A 84 2.16 14.44 3.57
C PRO A 84 2.74 13.91 4.89
N THR A 85 2.75 14.70 5.95
CA THR A 85 3.23 14.26 7.27
C THR A 85 2.21 13.40 8.03
N LYS A 86 0.95 13.35 7.57
CA LYS A 86 -0.17 12.65 8.22
C LYS A 86 -0.65 11.42 7.46
N VAL A 87 0.18 10.85 6.60
CA VAL A 87 -0.16 9.65 5.83
C VAL A 87 -0.29 8.43 6.76
N THR A 88 -1.46 7.79 6.73
CA THR A 88 -1.74 6.52 7.39
C THR A 88 -2.01 5.46 6.33
N LEU A 89 -1.24 4.37 6.36
CA LEU A 89 -1.49 3.18 5.54
C LEU A 89 -2.57 2.32 6.18
N PHE A 90 -3.35 1.65 5.35
CA PHE A 90 -4.22 0.58 5.80
C PHE A 90 -4.46 -0.42 4.68
N GLY A 91 -4.63 -1.67 5.04
CA GLY A 91 -4.86 -2.73 4.08
C GLY A 91 -5.49 -3.95 4.72
N ASN A 92 -6.15 -4.76 3.87
CA ASN A 92 -6.78 -6.02 4.24
C ASN A 92 -6.03 -7.21 3.63
N SER A 93 -5.90 -8.31 4.39
CA SER A 93 -5.30 -9.57 3.89
C SER A 93 -3.89 -9.35 3.33
N ALA A 94 -3.61 -9.68 2.07
CA ALA A 94 -2.34 -9.39 1.40
C ALA A 94 -1.96 -7.89 1.44
N GLY A 95 -2.95 -6.98 1.51
CA GLY A 95 -2.74 -5.54 1.72
C GLY A 95 -2.29 -5.19 3.13
N ALA A 96 -2.74 -5.92 4.16
CA ALA A 96 -2.23 -5.80 5.52
C ALA A 96 -0.78 -6.30 5.59
N VAL A 97 -0.49 -7.46 4.98
CA VAL A 97 0.89 -7.98 4.87
C VAL A 97 1.78 -6.97 4.12
N SER A 98 1.31 -6.43 3.00
CA SER A 98 1.99 -5.38 2.23
C SER A 98 2.30 -4.14 3.08
N THR A 99 1.32 -3.69 3.88
CA THR A 99 1.49 -2.56 4.80
C THR A 99 2.64 -2.83 5.78
N THR A 100 2.76 -4.04 6.30
CA THR A 100 3.90 -4.41 7.17
C THR A 100 5.23 -4.44 6.42
N TYR A 101 5.28 -4.89 5.17
CA TYR A 101 6.51 -4.84 4.36
C TYR A 101 6.97 -3.40 4.10
N GLN A 102 6.06 -2.45 3.92
CA GLN A 102 6.42 -1.04 3.79
C GLN A 102 7.05 -0.49 5.07
N ALA A 103 6.63 -0.98 6.25
CA ALA A 103 7.28 -0.64 7.53
C ALA A 103 8.66 -1.26 7.71
N LEU A 104 8.94 -2.39 7.06
CA LEU A 104 10.23 -3.05 7.11
C LEU A 104 11.17 -2.59 5.97
N TYR A 105 10.71 -1.71 5.09
CA TYR A 105 11.49 -1.21 3.96
C TYR A 105 12.83 -0.65 4.42
N LYS A 106 13.92 -1.06 3.74
CA LYS A 106 15.31 -0.71 4.09
C LYS A 106 15.64 -0.91 5.59
N GLY A 107 15.18 -2.01 6.17
CA GLY A 107 15.46 -2.35 7.57
C GLY A 107 14.73 -1.44 8.58
N GLY A 108 13.56 -0.92 8.20
CA GLY A 108 12.77 -0.01 9.04
C GLY A 108 13.01 1.48 8.78
N ASN A 109 13.98 1.83 7.94
CA ASN A 109 14.11 3.20 7.46
C ASN A 109 13.09 3.48 6.35
N ILE A 110 11.85 3.75 6.77
CA ILE A 110 10.72 3.99 5.88
C ILE A 110 10.82 5.33 5.12
N GLY A 111 11.78 6.20 5.45
CA GLY A 111 11.95 7.51 4.79
C GLY A 111 10.79 8.49 5.05
N GLY A 112 10.05 8.31 6.15
CA GLY A 112 8.95 9.18 6.55
C GLY A 112 7.70 9.12 5.64
N VAL A 113 7.58 8.12 4.76
CA VAL A 113 6.51 8.12 3.75
C VAL A 113 5.11 7.82 4.30
N PHE A 114 5.02 7.36 5.55
CA PHE A 114 3.80 7.27 6.35
C PHE A 114 4.16 7.32 7.85
N ARG A 115 3.17 7.60 8.70
CA ARG A 115 3.33 7.70 10.16
C ARG A 115 2.57 6.64 10.97
N ALA A 116 1.61 5.97 10.36
CA ALA A 116 0.73 5.02 11.03
C ALA A 116 0.22 3.94 10.07
N MET A 117 -0.20 2.80 10.64
CA MET A 117 -0.71 1.65 9.90
C MET A 117 -1.96 1.08 10.58
N ILE A 118 -2.90 0.57 9.78
CA ILE A 118 -4.03 -0.25 10.24
C ILE A 118 -3.96 -1.58 9.48
N LEU A 119 -3.93 -2.68 10.23
CA LEU A 119 -3.72 -4.03 9.68
C LEU A 119 -5.01 -4.84 9.84
N GLU A 120 -5.73 -5.05 8.75
CA GLU A 120 -6.97 -5.82 8.76
C GLU A 120 -6.68 -7.26 8.27
N SER A 121 -6.69 -8.22 9.18
CA SER A 121 -6.50 -9.65 8.84
C SER A 121 -5.18 -9.97 8.10
N GLY A 122 -4.07 -9.42 8.60
CA GLY A 122 -2.72 -9.80 8.14
C GLY A 122 -1.62 -9.16 8.99
N SER A 123 -0.45 -9.77 8.99
CA SER A 123 0.73 -9.37 9.77
C SER A 123 2.00 -9.70 8.96
N PRO A 124 3.23 -9.43 9.46
CA PRO A 124 4.43 -9.87 8.76
C PRO A 124 4.38 -11.39 8.53
N SER A 125 4.48 -11.81 7.27
CA SER A 125 4.39 -13.20 6.86
C SER A 125 5.54 -13.50 5.92
N THR A 126 6.04 -14.74 5.92
CA THR A 126 6.91 -15.27 4.87
C THR A 126 6.08 -16.24 4.06
N THR A 127 5.17 -15.71 3.24
CA THR A 127 4.45 -16.56 2.30
C THR A 127 5.47 -16.98 1.25
N SER A 128 5.91 -18.24 1.30
CA SER A 128 6.63 -18.86 0.19
C SER A 128 5.67 -18.87 -0.99
N GLN A 129 5.88 -17.96 -1.94
CA GLN A 129 5.30 -18.04 -3.28
C GLN A 129 6.24 -18.83 -4.18
#